data_AF-A0A935P2Y3-F1
#
_entry.id   AF-A0A935P2Y3-F1
#
_cell.length_a   1.000
_cell.length_b   1.000
_cell.length_c   1.000
_cell.angle_alpha   90.00
_cell.angle_beta   90.00
_cell.angle_gamma   90.00
#
_symmetry.space_group_name_H-M   'P 1'
#
loop_
_entity.id
_entity.type
_entity.pdbx_description
1 polymer ?
#
loop_
_entity_poly.entity_id
_entity_poly.type
_entity_poly.pdbx_seq_one_letter_code
_entity_poly.pdbx_strand_id
1 'polypeptide(L)'
;MKRNTHQQVGLWISGALLAAVASMAAGCTDAAGEVTLSEDSAPLTLNDVDVPPECQGILGYVNSASLAALDAYLPSNVASAIVARRATTPFVSLLDLSSVSGIAQARLAAITSAARAANWIGPSCAGVYEELGVSTDDVTAILGYVNSVSSAALLPVLRFKAEIVAPLIIAARPITSVQTLVDIYGVSIETFRSIRDAAIVTPFDLLVGSVNGLHRDAALATAFDLYDEVAGMPGQPTGLACFGVDPAMVASLGGEMLPNLATGAEVLQQVTYTVNYANRYGGVTGIAAGLADLSTQVSGQQFAGCYYSFAPDPWSGVNRSAFINTKTGYRVLTETRWSE
;
A
#
# COMPACT_ATOMS: atom_id res chain seq x y z
N MET A 1 12.44 -54.02 54.43
CA MET A 1 11.17 -54.33 53.75
C MET A 1 10.74 -53.10 52.96
N LYS A 2 10.46 -53.31 51.67
CA LYS A 2 10.09 -52.36 50.58
C LYS A 2 11.06 -51.20 50.26
N ARG A 3 11.82 -51.40 49.17
CA ARG A 3 12.63 -50.45 48.38
C ARG A 3 11.74 -49.72 47.36
N ASN A 4 12.09 -48.49 47.00
CA ASN A 4 12.61 -48.07 45.67
C ASN A 4 12.67 -46.52 45.62
N THR A 5 13.85 -45.86 45.64
CA THR A 5 14.70 -45.35 44.50
C THR A 5 13.92 -44.50 43.48
N HIS A 6 14.29 -43.25 43.13
CA HIS A 6 15.58 -42.66 42.68
C HIS A 6 15.64 -41.14 43.04
N GLN A 7 16.70 -40.53 43.59
CA GLN A 7 18.01 -40.07 43.02
C GLN A 7 17.89 -39.08 41.82
N GLN A 8 18.04 -37.76 42.08
CA GLN A 8 19.21 -36.86 41.82
C GLN A 8 19.37 -36.48 40.33
N VAL A 9 19.64 -35.23 39.90
CA VAL A 9 20.77 -34.29 40.15
C VAL A 9 20.30 -32.89 39.66
N GLY A 10 20.42 -31.73 40.35
CA GLY A 10 21.62 -30.90 40.63
C GLY A 10 22.15 -30.19 39.36
N LEU A 11 22.71 -28.98 39.32
CA LEU A 11 22.85 -27.82 40.20
C LEU A 11 23.48 -26.72 39.30
N TRP A 12 23.04 -25.48 39.48
CA TRP A 12 23.66 -24.15 39.23
C TRP A 12 25.13 -24.05 38.79
N ILE A 13 25.48 -22.99 38.02
CA ILE A 13 26.47 -21.95 38.36
C ILE A 13 26.48 -20.79 37.33
N SER A 14 26.63 -19.58 37.87
CA SER A 14 26.74 -18.24 37.28
C SER A 14 28.10 -17.90 36.64
N GLY A 15 28.16 -16.80 35.87
CA GLY A 15 29.28 -15.85 35.94
C GLY A 15 30.20 -15.66 34.71
N ALA A 16 30.12 -14.45 34.14
CA ALA A 16 31.05 -13.66 33.31
C ALA A 16 32.40 -14.23 32.82
N LEU A 17 32.72 -13.97 31.53
CA LEU A 17 34.09 -13.74 31.06
C LEU A 17 34.14 -12.81 29.83
N LEU A 18 34.80 -11.66 30.00
CA LEU A 18 35.43 -10.86 28.94
C LEU A 18 36.76 -11.52 28.57
N ALA A 19 37.04 -11.75 27.29
CA ALA A 19 38.40 -11.84 26.75
C ALA A 19 38.40 -11.64 25.23
N ALA A 20 39.29 -10.77 24.77
CA ALA A 20 39.55 -10.41 23.39
C ALA A 20 40.28 -11.53 22.61
N VAL A 21 40.05 -11.60 21.30
CA VAL A 21 41.07 -12.05 20.34
C VAL A 21 41.03 -11.14 19.11
N ALA A 22 42.14 -10.45 18.91
CA ALA A 22 42.45 -9.68 17.72
C ALA A 22 43.00 -10.58 16.60
N SER A 23 43.06 -10.00 15.40
CA SER A 23 43.85 -10.39 14.22
C SER A 23 43.37 -11.58 13.38
N MET A 24 42.69 -11.24 12.29
CA MET A 24 42.99 -11.75 10.93
C MET A 24 42.68 -10.60 9.95
N ALA A 25 43.67 -9.74 9.71
CA ALA A 25 43.68 -8.83 8.57
C ALA A 25 44.51 -9.48 7.47
N ALA A 26 43.85 -9.91 6.38
CA ALA A 26 44.47 -10.19 5.09
C ALA A 26 43.41 -9.96 4.01
N GLY A 27 43.76 -9.16 3.00
CA GLY A 27 42.87 -8.43 2.11
C GLY A 27 41.84 -9.24 1.33
N CYS A 28 40.67 -8.63 1.14
CA CYS A 28 40.10 -8.45 -0.18
C CYS A 28 39.79 -6.97 -0.35
N THR A 29 40.52 -6.35 -1.26
CA THR A 29 40.13 -5.10 -1.90
C THR A 29 38.86 -5.36 -2.68
N ASP A 30 37.74 -4.83 -2.24
CA ASP A 30 36.65 -4.48 -3.14
C ASP A 30 36.14 -3.10 -2.72
N ALA A 31 36.16 -2.20 -3.69
CA ALA A 31 35.57 -0.90 -3.58
C ALA A 31 34.08 -1.09 -3.26
N ALA A 32 33.72 -0.93 -2.00
CA ALA A 32 32.37 -0.56 -1.65
C ALA A 32 32.16 0.84 -2.24
N GLY A 33 31.65 0.88 -3.47
CA GLY A 33 30.97 2.07 -3.96
C GLY A 33 29.94 2.41 -2.91
N GLU A 34 30.11 3.56 -2.26
CA GLU A 34 29.07 4.17 -1.47
C GLU A 34 27.83 4.21 -2.36
N VAL A 35 26.81 3.44 -2.01
CA VAL A 35 25.47 3.68 -2.49
C VAL A 35 25.10 5.03 -1.89
N THR A 36 25.34 6.09 -2.64
CA THR A 36 24.59 7.33 -2.48
C THR A 36 23.15 6.97 -2.77
N LEU A 37 22.41 6.64 -1.71
CA LEU A 37 20.98 6.82 -1.70
C LEU A 37 20.79 8.32 -1.89
N SER A 38 20.58 8.75 -3.12
CA SER A 38 20.01 10.06 -3.37
C SER A 38 18.69 10.08 -2.62
N GLU A 39 18.61 10.81 -1.51
CA GLU A 39 17.38 11.31 -0.92
C GLU A 39 16.75 12.31 -1.90
N ASP A 40 16.37 11.86 -3.09
CA ASP A 40 15.33 12.50 -3.85
C ASP A 40 14.02 11.93 -3.32
N SER A 41 13.50 12.58 -2.28
CA SER A 41 12.11 12.46 -1.87
C SER A 41 11.24 12.62 -3.13
N ALA A 42 10.65 11.50 -3.56
CA ALA A 42 9.85 11.45 -4.76
C ALA A 42 8.66 12.43 -4.66
N PRO A 43 8.28 13.11 -5.75
CA PRO A 43 7.04 13.86 -5.78
C PRO A 43 5.86 12.89 -5.65
N LEU A 44 5.15 13.01 -4.54
CA LEU A 44 3.87 12.36 -4.23
C LEU A 44 2.82 12.73 -5.29
N THR A 45 2.38 11.78 -6.11
CA THR A 45 1.23 11.92 -7.02
C THR A 45 0.55 10.55 -7.22
N LEU A 46 -0.76 10.37 -7.39
CA LEU A 46 -1.86 11.31 -7.66
C LEU A 46 -3.21 10.82 -7.04
N ASN A 47 -3.16 9.93 -6.03
CA ASN A 47 -4.28 9.63 -5.12
C ASN A 47 -3.82 9.63 -3.64
N ASP A 48 -2.78 10.40 -3.32
CA ASP A 48 -2.52 10.90 -1.97
C ASP A 48 -3.59 11.92 -1.57
N VAL A 49 -4.86 11.52 -1.59
CA VAL A 49 -5.79 12.10 -0.64
C VAL A 49 -5.48 11.42 0.69
N ASP A 50 -4.37 11.87 1.31
CA ASP A 50 -4.19 11.86 2.76
C ASP A 50 -5.37 12.55 3.46
N VAL A 51 -6.32 13.11 2.71
CA VAL A 51 -7.51 13.78 3.19
C VAL A 51 -8.68 13.48 2.26
N PRO A 52 -9.65 12.63 2.64
CA PRO A 52 -10.85 12.42 1.82
C PRO A 52 -11.61 13.75 1.62
N PRO A 53 -12.43 13.91 0.56
CA PRO A 53 -13.13 15.17 0.25
C PRO A 53 -13.84 15.81 1.44
N GLU A 54 -14.45 14.99 2.29
CA GLU A 54 -15.16 15.39 3.51
C GLU A 54 -14.24 16.06 4.54
N CYS A 55 -12.95 15.71 4.54
CA CYS A 55 -11.93 16.24 5.43
C CYS A 55 -11.10 17.37 4.82
N GLN A 56 -11.27 17.71 3.53
CA GLN A 56 -10.48 18.76 2.85
C GLN A 56 -10.58 20.13 3.52
N GLY A 57 -11.68 20.37 4.25
CA GLY A 57 -11.85 21.57 5.07
C GLY A 57 -10.78 21.77 6.15
N ILE A 58 -10.04 20.73 6.56
CA ILE A 58 -8.89 20.87 7.48
C ILE A 58 -7.83 21.78 6.86
N LEU A 59 -7.46 21.54 5.60
CA LEU A 59 -6.49 22.35 4.88
C LEU A 59 -7.05 23.75 4.58
N GLY A 60 -8.34 23.85 4.26
CA GLY A 60 -9.03 25.13 4.10
C GLY A 60 -8.96 26.00 5.35
N TYR A 61 -9.22 25.41 6.52
CA TYR A 61 -9.11 26.08 7.82
C TYR A 61 -7.68 26.54 8.08
N VAL A 62 -6.69 25.65 7.96
CA VAL A 62 -5.28 25.99 8.25
C VAL A 62 -4.75 27.05 7.29
N ASN A 63 -5.20 27.09 6.04
CA ASN A 63 -4.79 28.12 5.09
C ASN A 63 -5.47 29.48 5.32
N SER A 64 -6.58 29.54 6.06
CA SER A 64 -7.42 30.76 6.17
C SER A 64 -7.56 31.32 7.59
N ALA A 65 -7.42 30.48 8.63
CA ALA A 65 -7.66 30.85 10.02
C ALA A 65 -6.70 31.95 10.50
N SER A 66 -7.15 32.89 11.34
CA SER A 66 -6.24 33.88 11.92
C SER A 66 -5.24 33.22 12.90
N LEU A 67 -4.13 33.90 13.21
CA LEU A 67 -3.20 33.45 14.25
C LEU A 67 -3.94 33.19 15.57
N ALA A 68 -4.80 34.12 15.99
CA ALA A 68 -5.60 33.99 17.21
C ALA A 68 -6.55 32.77 17.18
N ALA A 69 -7.09 32.41 16.01
CA ALA A 69 -7.92 31.22 15.88
C ALA A 69 -7.13 29.92 16.03
N LEU A 70 -5.89 29.89 15.50
CA LEU A 70 -4.99 28.75 15.64
C LEU A 70 -4.43 28.64 17.08
N ASP A 71 -4.05 29.77 17.68
CA ASP A 71 -3.54 29.87 19.06
C ASP A 71 -4.53 29.35 20.11
N ALA A 72 -5.84 29.40 19.82
CA ALA A 72 -6.85 28.86 20.73
C ALA A 72 -6.77 27.33 20.89
N TYR A 73 -6.15 26.63 19.94
CA TYR A 73 -6.05 25.16 19.90
C TYR A 73 -4.60 24.64 19.85
N LEU A 74 -3.63 25.53 19.57
CA LEU A 74 -2.22 25.19 19.38
C LEU A 74 -1.31 26.08 20.23
N PRO A 75 -0.11 25.60 20.60
CA PRO A 75 0.93 26.45 21.17
C PRO A 75 1.29 27.58 20.20
N SER A 76 1.50 28.79 20.73
CA SER A 76 1.67 29.98 19.89
C SER A 76 2.86 29.94 18.94
N ASN A 77 3.93 29.23 19.29
CA ASN A 77 5.06 29.02 18.39
C ASN A 77 4.68 28.16 17.17
N VAL A 78 3.82 27.15 17.35
CA VAL A 78 3.34 26.28 16.27
C VAL A 78 2.36 27.04 15.38
N ALA A 79 1.40 27.73 15.97
CA ALA A 79 0.44 28.56 15.22
C ALA A 79 1.16 29.65 14.40
N SER A 80 2.16 30.31 14.98
CA SER A 80 3.00 31.28 14.27
C SER A 80 3.77 30.64 13.12
N ALA A 81 4.32 29.44 13.31
CA ALA A 81 5.03 28.70 12.27
C ALA A 81 4.11 28.32 11.10
N ILE A 82 2.87 27.89 11.39
CA ILE A 82 1.83 27.62 10.37
C ILE A 82 1.54 28.89 9.56
N VAL A 83 1.28 30.01 10.23
CA VAL A 83 0.95 31.29 9.59
C VAL A 83 2.10 31.79 8.71
N ALA A 84 3.34 31.68 9.20
CA ALA A 84 4.52 32.03 8.43
C ALA A 84 4.70 31.13 7.20
N ARG A 85 4.57 29.80 7.37
CA ARG A 85 4.75 28.81 6.29
C ARG A 85 3.71 28.98 5.18
N ARG A 86 2.43 29.18 5.51
CA ARG A 86 1.37 29.35 4.50
C ARG A 86 1.43 30.69 3.77
N ALA A 87 2.03 31.71 4.39
CA ALA A 87 2.22 33.02 3.75
C ALA A 87 3.17 32.95 2.55
N THR A 88 4.09 31.97 2.54
CA THR A 88 4.94 31.66 1.38
C THR A 88 4.25 30.74 0.39
N THR A 89 3.66 29.63 0.87
CA THR A 89 2.95 28.67 0.01
C THR A 89 1.84 28.00 0.82
N PRO A 90 0.57 28.05 0.39
CA PRO A 90 -0.51 27.34 1.06
C PRO A 90 -0.24 25.84 1.17
N PHE A 91 -0.74 25.20 2.24
CA PHE A 91 -0.64 23.76 2.41
C PHE A 91 -1.54 23.02 1.42
N VAL A 92 -1.01 21.98 0.79
CA VAL A 92 -1.73 21.16 -0.20
C VAL A 92 -2.04 19.74 0.28
N SER A 93 -1.44 19.30 1.40
CA SER A 93 -1.69 17.99 2.03
C SER A 93 -1.49 18.04 3.55
N LEU A 94 -1.96 17.00 4.26
CA LEU A 94 -1.65 16.86 5.69
C LEU A 94 -0.17 16.56 5.92
N LEU A 95 0.49 15.85 5.00
CA LEU A 95 1.93 15.65 5.07
C LEU A 95 2.70 16.97 4.97
N ASP A 96 2.33 17.85 4.03
CA ASP A 96 2.93 19.20 3.94
C ASP A 96 2.69 20.00 5.23
N LEU A 97 1.51 19.86 5.84
CA LEU A 97 1.25 20.46 7.15
C LEU A 97 2.12 19.84 8.27
N SER A 98 2.27 18.51 8.30
CA SER A 98 3.11 17.80 9.28
C SER A 98 4.60 18.16 9.18
N SER A 99 5.04 18.66 8.01
CA SER A 99 6.42 19.14 7.82
C SER A 99 6.76 20.38 8.66
N VAL A 100 5.74 21.09 9.17
CA VAL A 100 5.95 22.21 10.10
C VAL A 100 6.40 21.67 11.45
N SER A 101 7.57 22.13 11.91
CA SER A 101 8.14 21.72 13.19
C SER A 101 7.14 21.88 14.34
N GLY A 102 6.96 20.79 15.10
CA GLY A 102 6.02 20.72 16.22
C GLY A 102 4.60 20.32 15.84
N ILE A 103 4.34 20.01 14.56
CA ILE A 103 3.11 19.35 14.11
C ILE A 103 3.35 17.85 14.03
N ALA A 104 2.56 17.12 14.80
CA ALA A 104 2.45 15.66 14.78
C ALA A 104 0.98 15.31 15.04
N GLN A 105 0.66 14.03 15.07
CA GLN A 105 -0.71 13.51 15.23
C GLN A 105 -1.59 14.25 16.27
N ALA A 106 -1.09 14.50 17.48
CA ALA A 106 -1.86 15.21 18.52
C ALA A 106 -2.24 16.65 18.14
N ARG A 107 -1.37 17.34 17.38
CA ARG A 107 -1.63 18.70 16.89
C ARG A 107 -2.49 18.70 15.64
N LEU A 108 -2.36 17.69 14.78
CA LEU A 108 -3.31 17.49 13.69
C LEU A 108 -4.72 17.26 14.23
N ALA A 109 -4.90 16.43 15.25
CA ALA A 109 -6.19 16.24 15.91
C ALA A 109 -6.76 17.53 16.52
N ALA A 110 -5.92 18.38 17.12
CA ALA A 110 -6.34 19.69 17.63
C ALA A 110 -6.78 20.64 16.50
N ILE A 111 -6.05 20.66 15.38
CA ILE A 111 -6.42 21.41 14.17
C ILE A 111 -7.74 20.90 13.61
N THR A 112 -7.94 19.59 13.53
CA THR A 112 -9.20 18.99 13.10
C THR A 112 -10.36 19.43 14.00
N SER A 113 -10.17 19.45 15.32
CA SER A 113 -11.17 19.96 16.27
C SER A 113 -11.48 21.44 16.02
N ALA A 114 -10.46 22.26 15.75
CA ALA A 114 -10.63 23.68 15.45
C ALA A 114 -11.37 23.92 14.13
N ALA A 115 -11.02 23.17 13.09
CA ALA A 115 -11.70 23.19 11.79
C ALA A 115 -13.18 22.80 11.92
N ARG A 116 -13.49 21.79 12.75
CA ARG A 116 -14.86 21.38 13.04
C ARG A 116 -15.63 22.47 13.80
N ALA A 117 -15.03 23.06 14.82
CA ALA A 117 -15.64 24.17 15.58
C ALA A 117 -15.93 25.40 14.70
N ALA A 118 -15.10 25.62 13.67
CA ALA A 118 -15.26 26.68 12.68
C ALA A 118 -16.11 26.28 11.45
N ASN A 119 -16.76 25.10 11.46
CA ASN A 119 -17.61 24.57 10.39
C ASN A 119 -16.91 24.37 9.02
N TRP A 120 -15.59 24.17 9.02
CA TRP A 120 -14.86 23.82 7.80
C TRP A 120 -15.02 22.35 7.43
N ILE A 121 -15.25 21.50 8.43
CA ILE A 121 -15.54 20.07 8.24
C ILE A 121 -16.81 19.69 8.99
N GLY A 122 -17.57 18.78 8.38
CA GLY A 122 -18.82 18.26 8.94
C GLY A 122 -18.65 16.91 9.65
N PRO A 123 -19.77 16.28 10.07
CA PRO A 123 -19.77 14.97 10.70
C PRO A 123 -19.23 13.84 9.83
N SER A 124 -19.24 13.99 8.50
CA SER A 124 -18.74 12.99 7.55
C SER A 124 -17.20 12.89 7.53
N CYS A 125 -16.49 13.88 8.07
CA CYS A 125 -15.06 13.76 8.37
C CYS A 125 -14.88 13.17 9.77
N ALA A 126 -14.46 11.90 9.86
CA ALA A 126 -14.26 11.23 11.13
C ALA A 126 -13.08 11.83 11.90
N GLY A 127 -12.00 12.17 11.19
CA GLY A 127 -10.87 12.89 11.76
C GLY A 127 -9.55 12.59 11.04
N VAL A 128 -8.44 12.74 11.77
CA VAL A 128 -7.10 12.38 11.31
C VAL A 128 -6.55 11.29 12.22
N TYR A 129 -6.01 10.22 11.65
CA TYR A 129 -5.42 9.06 12.34
C TYR A 129 -4.11 8.71 11.64
N GLU A 130 -3.02 8.57 12.42
CA GLU A 130 -1.66 8.42 11.87
C GLU A 130 -1.37 9.41 10.72
N GLU A 131 -1.73 10.68 10.92
CA GLU A 131 -1.53 11.77 9.96
C GLU A 131 -2.32 11.63 8.64
N LEU A 132 -3.23 10.67 8.56
CA LEU A 132 -4.19 10.49 7.47
C LEU A 132 -5.59 10.94 7.87
N GLY A 133 -6.21 11.76 7.05
CA GLY A 133 -7.64 12.04 7.08
C GLY A 133 -8.45 10.78 6.76
N VAL A 134 -9.55 10.61 7.49
CA VAL A 134 -10.43 9.44 7.40
C VAL A 134 -11.88 9.94 7.44
N SER A 135 -12.69 9.51 6.47
CA SER A 135 -14.13 9.78 6.44
C SER A 135 -14.90 8.80 7.33
N THR A 136 -16.17 9.08 7.61
CA THR A 136 -17.02 8.13 8.36
C THR A 136 -17.24 6.81 7.61
N ASP A 137 -17.23 6.86 6.29
CA ASP A 137 -17.39 5.67 5.45
C ASP A 137 -16.10 4.83 5.48
N ASP A 138 -14.93 5.49 5.44
CA ASP A 138 -13.63 4.83 5.63
C ASP A 138 -13.54 4.15 7.00
N VAL A 139 -14.04 4.77 8.07
CA VAL A 139 -14.09 4.13 9.40
C VAL A 139 -14.85 2.81 9.33
N THR A 140 -16.00 2.79 8.68
CA THR A 140 -16.83 1.58 8.55
C THR A 140 -16.11 0.52 7.72
N ALA A 141 -15.50 0.91 6.61
CA ALA A 141 -14.75 0.02 5.74
C ALA A 141 -13.52 -0.58 6.45
N ILE A 142 -12.69 0.26 7.08
CA ILE A 142 -11.50 -0.15 7.85
C ILE A 142 -11.90 -1.15 8.94
N LEU A 143 -12.89 -0.80 9.78
CA LEU A 143 -13.32 -1.66 10.87
C LEU A 143 -13.96 -2.97 10.36
N GLY A 144 -14.70 -2.91 9.26
CA GLY A 144 -15.23 -4.09 8.59
C GLY A 144 -14.13 -5.02 8.10
N TYR A 145 -13.11 -4.47 7.42
CA TYR A 145 -11.98 -5.20 6.90
C TYR A 145 -11.15 -5.84 8.02
N VAL A 146 -10.66 -5.06 8.99
CA VAL A 146 -9.77 -5.58 10.05
C VAL A 146 -10.43 -6.59 10.97
N ASN A 147 -11.76 -6.60 11.09
CA ASN A 147 -12.49 -7.58 11.89
C ASN A 147 -12.87 -8.85 11.12
N SER A 148 -12.87 -8.83 9.78
CA SER A 148 -13.32 -9.96 8.95
C SER A 148 -12.21 -10.67 8.18
N VAL A 149 -11.13 -9.97 7.84
CA VAL A 149 -10.03 -10.51 7.03
C VAL A 149 -9.32 -11.68 7.73
N SER A 150 -8.90 -12.71 6.99
CA SER A 150 -8.08 -13.80 7.56
C SER A 150 -6.63 -13.34 7.79
N SER A 151 -5.84 -14.05 8.60
CA SER A 151 -4.42 -13.70 8.75
C SER A 151 -3.66 -13.82 7.42
N ALA A 152 -4.02 -14.81 6.60
CA ALA A 152 -3.43 -15.04 5.29
C ALA A 152 -3.72 -13.89 4.30
N ALA A 153 -4.88 -13.25 4.41
CA ALA A 153 -5.22 -12.09 3.60
C ALA A 153 -4.70 -10.76 4.18
N LEU A 154 -4.46 -10.70 5.50
CA LEU A 154 -3.92 -9.50 6.15
C LEU A 154 -2.40 -9.37 5.93
N LEU A 155 -1.65 -10.46 6.04
CA LEU A 155 -0.18 -10.47 5.89
C LEU A 155 0.33 -9.78 4.60
N PRO A 156 -0.16 -10.11 3.39
CA PRO A 156 0.35 -9.49 2.16
C PRO A 156 -0.02 -8.01 2.01
N VAL A 157 -1.01 -7.53 2.77
CA VAL A 157 -1.41 -6.12 2.77
C VAL A 157 -0.51 -5.27 3.67
N LEU A 158 -0.01 -5.82 4.78
CA LEU A 158 0.81 -5.06 5.71
C LEU A 158 2.22 -4.85 5.14
N ARG A 159 2.56 -3.61 4.80
CA ARG A 159 3.87 -3.25 4.22
C ARG A 159 5.04 -3.32 5.21
N PHE A 160 4.78 -3.22 6.52
CA PHE A 160 5.81 -3.18 7.55
C PHE A 160 5.51 -4.14 8.70
N LYS A 161 6.52 -4.93 9.10
CA LYS A 161 6.46 -5.90 10.22
C LYS A 161 5.19 -6.78 10.21
N ALA A 162 4.74 -7.18 9.02
CA ALA A 162 3.48 -7.90 8.81
C ALA A 162 3.32 -9.10 9.75
N GLU A 163 4.39 -9.90 9.91
CA GLU A 163 4.41 -11.10 10.75
C GLU A 163 4.24 -10.82 12.25
N ILE A 164 4.55 -9.61 12.71
CA ILE A 164 4.36 -9.17 14.10
C ILE A 164 3.01 -8.49 14.27
N VAL A 165 2.65 -7.61 13.34
CA VAL A 165 1.47 -6.74 13.48
C VAL A 165 0.17 -7.49 13.17
N ALA A 166 0.14 -8.36 12.15
CA ALA A 166 -1.06 -9.11 11.82
C ALA A 166 -1.59 -9.94 13.01
N PRO A 167 -0.78 -10.77 13.71
CA PRO A 167 -1.25 -11.48 14.90
C PRO A 167 -1.80 -10.58 16.00
N LEU A 168 -1.23 -9.39 16.21
CA LEU A 168 -1.72 -8.43 17.20
C LEU A 168 -3.09 -7.86 16.82
N ILE A 169 -3.29 -7.53 15.55
CA ILE A 169 -4.60 -7.10 15.03
C ILE A 169 -5.63 -8.22 15.18
N ILE A 170 -5.29 -9.47 14.83
CA ILE A 170 -6.19 -10.62 15.00
C ILE A 170 -6.57 -10.81 16.47
N ALA A 171 -5.59 -10.75 17.37
CA ALA A 171 -5.81 -10.94 18.81
C ALA A 171 -6.62 -9.81 19.46
N ALA A 172 -6.55 -8.59 18.91
CA ALA A 172 -7.29 -7.42 19.39
C ALA A 172 -8.77 -7.39 18.93
N ARG A 173 -9.21 -8.35 18.11
CA ARG A 173 -10.60 -8.41 17.64
C ARG A 173 -11.57 -8.72 18.80
N PRO A 174 -12.77 -8.10 18.83
CA PRO A 174 -13.26 -7.11 17.87
C PRO A 174 -12.70 -5.71 18.13
N ILE A 175 -12.21 -5.06 17.08
CA ILE A 175 -11.76 -3.67 17.11
C ILE A 175 -12.98 -2.78 16.86
N THR A 176 -13.32 -1.93 17.83
CA THR A 176 -14.56 -1.12 17.80
C THR A 176 -14.35 0.34 17.37
N SER A 177 -13.10 0.79 17.24
CA SER A 177 -12.78 2.15 16.79
C SER A 177 -11.46 2.19 16.04
N VAL A 178 -11.30 3.14 15.10
CA VAL A 178 -10.04 3.34 14.37
C VAL A 178 -8.92 3.77 15.33
N GLN A 179 -9.22 4.53 16.40
CA GLN A 179 -8.23 4.84 17.42
C GLN A 179 -7.65 3.59 18.08
N THR A 180 -8.51 2.63 18.44
CA THR A 180 -8.08 1.34 19.00
C THR A 180 -7.19 0.56 18.03
N LEU A 181 -7.41 0.66 16.71
CA LEU A 181 -6.55 0.04 15.70
C LEU A 181 -5.17 0.68 15.66
N VAL A 182 -5.08 2.02 15.62
CA VAL A 182 -3.78 2.72 15.55
C VAL A 182 -2.99 2.64 16.86
N ASP A 183 -3.67 2.46 17.99
CA ASP A 183 -3.02 2.23 19.29
C ASP A 183 -2.38 0.83 19.40
N ILE A 184 -2.63 -0.08 18.46
CA ILE A 184 -1.98 -1.40 18.45
C ILE A 184 -0.50 -1.23 18.12
N TYR A 185 0.35 -1.83 18.97
CA TYR A 185 1.80 -1.79 18.78
C TYR A 185 2.20 -2.23 17.36
N GLY A 186 2.91 -1.34 16.67
CA GLY A 186 3.42 -1.59 15.32
C GLY A 186 2.49 -1.15 14.19
N VAL A 187 1.28 -0.66 14.47
CA VAL A 187 0.47 0.05 13.48
C VAL A 187 1.00 1.47 13.34
N SER A 188 2.02 1.64 12.49
CA SER A 188 2.53 2.94 12.06
C SER A 188 1.66 3.56 10.95
N ILE A 189 1.94 4.80 10.57
CA ILE A 189 1.35 5.45 9.39
C ILE A 189 1.38 4.58 8.13
N GLU A 190 2.48 3.92 7.79
CA GLU A 190 2.56 3.07 6.59
C GLU A 190 1.66 1.85 6.72
N THR A 191 1.60 1.27 7.92
CA THR A 191 0.78 0.10 8.22
C THR A 191 -0.70 0.45 8.18
N PHE A 192 -1.08 1.55 8.83
CA PHE A 192 -2.44 2.07 8.83
C PHE A 192 -2.90 2.45 7.43
N ARG A 193 -2.05 3.14 6.66
CA ARG A 193 -2.31 3.45 5.24
C ARG A 193 -2.60 2.19 4.44
N SER A 194 -1.77 1.16 4.60
CA SER A 194 -1.95 -0.10 3.87
C SER A 194 -3.26 -0.80 4.21
N ILE A 195 -3.66 -0.78 5.49
CA ILE A 195 -4.95 -1.32 5.95
C ILE A 195 -6.10 -0.50 5.36
N ARG A 196 -6.03 0.83 5.42
CA ARG A 196 -7.04 1.73 4.85
C ARG A 196 -7.21 1.46 3.37
N ASP A 197 -6.12 1.46 2.61
CA ASP A 197 -6.14 1.28 1.17
C ASP A 197 -6.70 -0.10 0.79
N ALA A 198 -6.45 -1.14 1.59
CA ALA A 198 -7.06 -2.46 1.40
C ALA A 198 -8.52 -2.57 1.85
N ALA A 199 -8.96 -1.71 2.76
CA ALA A 199 -10.32 -1.70 3.27
C ALA A 199 -11.28 -0.93 2.36
N ILE A 200 -10.78 0.11 1.68
CA ILE A 200 -11.57 0.92 0.77
C ILE A 200 -11.70 0.18 -0.56
N VAL A 201 -12.89 -0.38 -0.81
CA VAL A 201 -13.22 -0.95 -2.11
C VAL A 201 -13.42 0.19 -3.10
N THR A 202 -12.52 0.35 -4.07
CA THR A 202 -12.65 1.39 -5.08
C THR A 202 -13.62 0.97 -6.20
N PRO A 203 -14.15 1.90 -7.02
CA PRO A 203 -14.92 1.54 -8.20
C PRO A 203 -14.19 0.56 -9.13
N PHE A 204 -12.85 0.64 -9.20
CA PHE A 204 -12.06 -0.35 -9.94
C PHE A 204 -12.09 -1.73 -9.28
N ASP A 205 -12.00 -1.84 -7.95
CA ASP A 205 -12.13 -3.14 -7.26
C ASP A 205 -13.51 -3.78 -7.48
N LEU A 206 -14.58 -2.98 -7.50
CA LEU A 206 -15.92 -3.46 -7.86
C LEU A 206 -15.98 -3.98 -9.30
N LEU A 207 -15.30 -3.31 -10.22
CA LEU A 207 -15.19 -3.77 -11.61
C LEU A 207 -14.39 -5.07 -11.70
N VAL A 208 -13.26 -5.19 -10.98
CA VAL A 208 -12.48 -6.43 -10.86
C VAL A 208 -13.36 -7.57 -10.36
N GLY A 209 -14.12 -7.34 -9.28
CA GLY A 209 -15.08 -8.31 -8.75
C GLY A 209 -16.16 -8.68 -9.77
N SER A 210 -16.70 -7.71 -10.51
CA SER A 210 -17.71 -7.97 -11.54
C SER A 210 -17.17 -8.77 -12.73
N VAL A 211 -15.91 -8.55 -13.14
CA VAL A 211 -15.24 -9.33 -14.20
C VAL A 211 -15.02 -10.76 -13.72
N ASN A 212 -14.41 -10.92 -12.54
CA ASN A 212 -14.05 -12.24 -12.01
C ASN A 212 -15.27 -13.08 -11.62
N GLY A 213 -16.36 -12.44 -11.19
CA GLY A 213 -17.61 -13.11 -10.82
C GLY A 213 -18.33 -13.81 -11.98
N LEU A 214 -17.97 -13.49 -13.24
CA LEU A 214 -18.48 -14.23 -14.39
C LEU A 214 -17.83 -15.61 -14.53
N HIS A 215 -16.63 -15.81 -13.95
CA HIS A 215 -15.84 -17.05 -14.02
C HIS A 215 -15.67 -17.61 -15.45
N ARG A 216 -15.25 -16.76 -16.40
CA ARG A 216 -15.10 -17.15 -17.82
C ARG A 216 -13.67 -16.92 -18.32
N ASP A 217 -13.58 -16.33 -19.51
CA ASP A 217 -12.41 -16.24 -20.36
C ASP A 217 -11.56 -14.99 -20.10
N ALA A 218 -11.80 -14.30 -18.98
CA ALA A 218 -11.07 -13.11 -18.60
C ALA A 218 -11.06 -12.96 -17.07
N ALA A 219 -9.95 -12.44 -16.54
CA ALA A 219 -9.80 -12.13 -15.14
C ALA A 219 -8.96 -10.87 -14.94
N LEU A 220 -9.18 -10.22 -13.80
CA LEU A 220 -8.39 -9.10 -13.32
C LEU A 220 -7.90 -9.40 -11.90
N ALA A 221 -6.72 -8.92 -11.53
CA ALA A 221 -6.27 -8.96 -10.14
C ALA A 221 -5.48 -7.71 -9.78
N THR A 222 -5.65 -7.23 -8.55
CA THR A 222 -4.89 -6.11 -7.97
C THR A 222 -3.89 -6.57 -6.91
N ALA A 223 -3.87 -7.87 -6.59
CA ALA A 223 -2.94 -8.50 -5.68
C ALA A 223 -2.36 -9.76 -6.33
N PHE A 224 -1.06 -9.74 -6.63
CA PHE A 224 -0.30 -10.86 -7.18
C PHE A 224 1.20 -10.64 -6.93
N ASP A 225 1.99 -11.70 -6.98
CA ASP A 225 3.46 -11.63 -7.03
C ASP A 225 3.93 -11.89 -8.47
N LEU A 226 4.71 -10.96 -9.04
CA LEU A 226 5.10 -11.06 -10.45
C LEU A 226 6.00 -12.28 -10.71
N TYR A 227 6.89 -12.62 -9.77
CA TYR A 227 7.77 -13.76 -9.95
C TYR A 227 6.95 -15.05 -9.91
N ASP A 228 6.07 -15.21 -8.93
CA ASP A 228 5.21 -16.40 -8.83
C ASP A 228 4.30 -16.55 -10.05
N GLU A 229 3.75 -15.45 -10.57
CA GLU A 229 2.90 -15.49 -11.77
C GLU A 229 3.67 -15.90 -13.03
N VAL A 230 4.94 -15.48 -13.16
CA VAL A 230 5.75 -15.77 -14.36
C VAL A 230 6.46 -17.12 -14.24
N ALA A 231 7.01 -17.46 -13.08
CA ALA A 231 7.69 -18.74 -12.83
C ALA A 231 6.69 -19.90 -12.68
N GLY A 232 5.47 -19.64 -12.21
CA GLY A 232 4.40 -20.62 -12.02
C GLY A 232 3.60 -20.95 -13.28
N MET A 233 3.97 -20.41 -14.45
CA MET A 233 3.23 -20.65 -15.69
C MET A 233 3.20 -22.15 -16.08
N PRO A 234 2.02 -22.71 -16.40
CA PRO A 234 1.95 -24.07 -16.91
C PRO A 234 2.38 -24.12 -18.38
N GLY A 235 3.45 -24.88 -18.66
CA GLY A 235 3.98 -25.07 -20.01
C GLY A 235 5.16 -24.14 -20.33
N GLN A 236 5.59 -24.12 -21.60
CA GLN A 236 6.61 -23.17 -22.03
C GLN A 236 5.95 -21.84 -22.39
N PRO A 237 6.47 -20.69 -21.90
CA PRO A 237 5.97 -19.39 -22.32
C PRO A 237 6.15 -19.24 -23.83
N THR A 238 5.05 -18.95 -24.53
CA THR A 238 5.03 -18.70 -25.98
C THR A 238 5.40 -17.25 -26.32
N GLY A 239 5.46 -16.40 -25.30
CA GLY A 239 6.05 -15.07 -25.34
C GLY A 239 6.21 -14.58 -23.90
N LEU A 240 7.39 -14.07 -23.56
CA LEU A 240 7.67 -13.40 -22.30
C LEU A 240 8.47 -12.14 -22.62
N ALA A 241 7.87 -10.98 -22.44
CA ALA A 241 8.48 -9.69 -22.68
C ALA A 241 8.27 -8.79 -21.45
N CYS A 242 9.36 -8.43 -20.78
CA CYS A 242 9.31 -7.73 -19.49
C CYS A 242 9.98 -6.36 -19.55
N PHE A 243 9.61 -5.47 -18.63
CA PHE A 243 10.12 -4.09 -18.57
C PHE A 243 10.27 -3.68 -17.10
N GLY A 244 11.35 -2.98 -16.78
CA GLY A 244 11.57 -2.44 -15.42
C GLY A 244 11.76 -3.48 -14.32
N VAL A 245 12.04 -4.74 -14.67
CA VAL A 245 12.34 -5.84 -13.74
C VAL A 245 13.77 -6.33 -13.91
N ASP A 246 14.25 -7.17 -13.00
CA ASP A 246 15.61 -7.73 -13.06
C ASP A 246 15.83 -8.53 -14.37
N PRO A 247 16.76 -8.11 -15.24
CA PRO A 247 17.07 -8.85 -16.47
C PRO A 247 17.51 -10.30 -16.23
N ALA A 248 18.15 -10.60 -15.09
CA ALA A 248 18.58 -11.95 -14.77
C ALA A 248 17.38 -12.90 -14.56
N MET A 249 16.33 -12.41 -13.89
CA MET A 249 15.06 -13.13 -13.73
C MET A 249 14.47 -13.46 -15.10
N VAL A 250 14.37 -12.48 -15.99
CA VAL A 250 13.75 -12.63 -17.32
C VAL A 250 14.54 -13.58 -18.20
N ALA A 251 15.87 -13.44 -18.22
CA ALA A 251 16.76 -14.34 -18.95
C ALA A 251 16.65 -15.79 -18.47
N SER A 252 16.51 -16.01 -17.16
CA SER A 252 16.35 -17.35 -16.59
C SER A 252 15.05 -18.05 -17.02
N LEU A 253 14.04 -17.28 -17.41
CA LEU A 253 12.74 -17.75 -17.87
C LEU A 253 12.63 -17.74 -19.41
N GLY A 254 13.71 -17.42 -20.12
CA GLY A 254 13.75 -17.40 -21.59
C GLY A 254 13.01 -16.22 -22.23
N GLY A 255 12.79 -15.14 -21.49
CA GLY A 255 12.11 -13.93 -21.97
C GLY A 255 13.05 -12.87 -22.56
N GLU A 256 12.43 -11.81 -23.07
CA GLU A 256 13.09 -10.61 -23.58
C GLU A 256 12.85 -9.41 -22.65
N MET A 257 13.87 -8.55 -22.50
CA MET A 257 13.73 -7.26 -21.84
C MET A 257 13.39 -6.16 -22.84
N LEU A 258 12.23 -5.54 -22.64
CA LEU A 258 11.80 -4.35 -23.35
C LEU A 258 12.51 -3.10 -22.78
N PRO A 259 12.87 -2.13 -23.63
CA PRO A 259 13.69 -0.99 -23.23
C PRO A 259 12.93 0.09 -22.44
N ASN A 260 11.60 0.14 -22.56
CA ASN A 260 10.78 1.21 -21.97
C ASN A 260 9.82 0.65 -20.91
N LEU A 261 9.62 1.41 -19.83
CA LEU A 261 8.56 1.15 -18.85
C LEU A 261 7.18 1.34 -19.48
N ALA A 262 6.19 0.58 -19.02
CA ALA A 262 4.82 0.76 -19.45
C ALA A 262 4.25 2.07 -18.90
N THR A 263 3.36 2.69 -19.67
CA THR A 263 2.69 3.94 -19.27
C THR A 263 1.33 3.65 -18.65
N GLY A 264 0.79 4.60 -17.87
CA GLY A 264 -0.59 4.48 -17.39
C GLY A 264 -1.64 4.30 -18.49
N ALA A 265 -1.43 4.91 -19.67
CA ALA A 265 -2.33 4.73 -20.81
C ALA A 265 -2.34 3.27 -21.30
N GLU A 266 -1.19 2.62 -21.26
CA GLU A 266 -1.02 1.22 -21.65
C GLU A 266 -1.70 0.27 -20.64
N VAL A 267 -1.55 0.54 -19.34
CA VAL A 267 -2.29 -0.20 -18.29
C VAL A 267 -3.80 -0.07 -18.50
N LEU A 268 -4.30 1.16 -18.70
CA LEU A 268 -5.72 1.41 -18.92
C LEU A 268 -6.23 0.71 -20.19
N GLN A 269 -5.42 0.67 -21.26
CA GLN A 269 -5.77 -0.02 -22.50
C GLN A 269 -5.89 -1.54 -22.29
N GLN A 270 -4.94 -2.17 -21.60
CA GLN A 270 -4.96 -3.61 -21.34
C GLN A 270 -6.14 -4.03 -20.45
N VAL A 271 -6.44 -3.25 -19.42
CA VAL A 271 -7.63 -3.46 -18.60
C VAL A 271 -8.90 -3.29 -19.42
N THR A 272 -9.00 -2.21 -20.22
CA THR A 272 -10.17 -1.96 -21.06
C THR A 272 -10.41 -3.10 -22.05
N TYR A 273 -9.34 -3.62 -22.67
CA TYR A 273 -9.41 -4.79 -23.54
C TYR A 273 -9.98 -6.01 -22.80
N THR A 274 -9.44 -6.30 -21.62
CA THR A 274 -9.85 -7.45 -20.79
C THR A 274 -11.30 -7.33 -20.32
N VAL A 275 -11.73 -6.14 -19.89
CA VAL A 275 -13.12 -5.85 -19.50
C VAL A 275 -14.07 -6.03 -20.68
N ASN A 276 -13.71 -5.52 -21.86
CA ASN A 276 -14.51 -5.70 -23.07
C ASN A 276 -14.60 -7.18 -23.47
N TYR A 277 -13.50 -7.93 -23.34
CA TYR A 277 -13.47 -9.36 -23.57
C TYR A 277 -14.41 -10.11 -22.61
N ALA A 278 -14.34 -9.81 -21.32
CA ALA A 278 -15.23 -10.35 -20.30
C ALA A 278 -16.71 -10.00 -20.57
N ASN A 279 -16.97 -8.77 -21.03
CA ASN A 279 -18.31 -8.25 -21.25
C ASN A 279 -18.90 -8.61 -22.64
N ARG A 280 -18.26 -9.50 -23.42
CA ARG A 280 -18.71 -9.86 -24.78
C ARG A 280 -20.16 -10.36 -24.86
N TYR A 281 -20.69 -10.95 -23.77
CA TYR A 281 -22.07 -11.44 -23.68
C TYR A 281 -23.00 -10.55 -22.86
N GLY A 282 -22.51 -9.40 -22.36
CA GLY A 282 -23.19 -8.61 -21.35
C GLY A 282 -23.19 -9.31 -19.98
N GLY A 283 -22.83 -8.59 -18.94
CA GLY A 283 -22.84 -9.12 -17.57
C GLY A 283 -21.86 -8.43 -16.63
N VAL A 284 -20.89 -7.68 -17.17
CA VAL A 284 -20.00 -6.84 -16.37
C VAL A 284 -20.74 -5.54 -16.03
N THR A 285 -20.73 -5.16 -14.75
CA THR A 285 -21.35 -3.93 -14.25
C THR A 285 -20.28 -2.95 -13.77
N GLY A 286 -20.62 -1.67 -13.67
CA GLY A 286 -19.69 -0.65 -13.15
C GLY A 286 -18.53 -0.26 -14.07
N ILE A 287 -18.52 -0.67 -15.34
CA ILE A 287 -17.41 -0.45 -16.30
C ILE A 287 -16.96 1.02 -16.33
N ALA A 288 -17.89 1.96 -16.55
CA ALA A 288 -17.53 3.37 -16.68
C ALA A 288 -16.90 3.94 -15.40
N ALA A 289 -17.45 3.62 -14.24
CA ALA A 289 -16.93 4.09 -12.95
C ALA A 289 -15.57 3.45 -12.62
N GLY A 290 -15.42 2.14 -12.84
CA GLY A 290 -14.18 1.43 -12.56
C GLY A 290 -13.03 1.82 -13.50
N LEU A 291 -13.31 2.04 -14.78
CA LEU A 291 -12.28 2.54 -15.72
C LEU A 291 -11.91 4.00 -15.46
N ALA A 292 -12.87 4.84 -15.04
CA ALA A 292 -12.57 6.21 -14.64
C ALA A 292 -11.71 6.26 -13.38
N ASP A 293 -12.01 5.42 -12.39
CA ASP A 293 -11.21 5.27 -11.18
C ASP A 293 -9.79 4.77 -11.50
N LEU A 294 -9.66 3.70 -12.29
CA LEU A 294 -8.36 3.22 -12.75
C LEU A 294 -7.58 4.31 -13.49
N SER A 295 -8.23 5.05 -14.38
CA SER A 295 -7.60 6.14 -15.14
C SER A 295 -6.96 7.17 -14.20
N THR A 296 -7.65 7.55 -13.12
CA THR A 296 -7.11 8.44 -12.09
C THR A 296 -5.89 7.84 -11.41
N GLN A 297 -5.91 6.53 -11.11
CA GLN A 297 -4.81 5.84 -10.43
C GLN A 297 -3.56 5.68 -11.29
N VAL A 298 -3.70 5.54 -12.61
CA VAL A 298 -2.59 5.25 -13.52
C VAL A 298 -2.10 6.49 -14.30
N SER A 299 -2.87 7.56 -14.36
CA SER A 299 -2.54 8.75 -15.16
C SER A 299 -1.20 9.37 -14.75
N GLY A 300 -0.32 9.58 -15.74
CA GLY A 300 1.02 10.13 -15.54
C GLY A 300 2.02 9.21 -14.82
N GLN A 301 1.65 7.96 -14.57
CA GLN A 301 2.49 6.98 -13.87
C GLN A 301 3.25 6.07 -14.84
N GLN A 302 4.32 5.45 -14.32
CA GLN A 302 5.14 4.45 -15.01
C GLN A 302 5.08 3.11 -14.27
N PHE A 303 5.20 2.02 -15.03
CA PHE A 303 5.01 0.66 -14.52
C PHE A 303 6.15 -0.24 -14.97
N ALA A 304 6.62 -1.09 -14.06
CA ALA A 304 7.40 -2.28 -14.33
C ALA A 304 6.46 -3.49 -14.49
N GLY A 305 6.89 -4.56 -15.15
CA GLY A 305 6.00 -5.67 -15.42
C GLY A 305 6.41 -6.58 -16.56
N CYS A 306 5.47 -7.42 -16.99
CA CYS A 306 5.66 -8.38 -18.07
C CYS A 306 4.36 -8.58 -18.88
N TYR A 307 4.54 -8.75 -20.19
CA TYR A 307 3.60 -9.38 -21.09
C TYR A 307 3.98 -10.84 -21.25
N TYR A 308 3.03 -11.75 -21.07
CA TYR A 308 3.32 -13.14 -21.28
C TYR A 308 2.11 -13.96 -21.72
N SER A 309 2.39 -15.00 -22.48
CA SER A 309 1.39 -15.95 -22.93
C SER A 309 1.89 -17.37 -22.80
N PHE A 310 0.95 -18.28 -22.58
CA PHE A 310 1.21 -19.71 -22.61
C PHE A 310 0.01 -20.43 -23.21
N ALA A 311 0.28 -21.57 -23.82
CA ALA A 311 -0.73 -22.45 -24.40
C ALA A 311 -0.58 -23.83 -23.76
N PRO A 312 -1.55 -24.31 -22.95
CA PRO A 312 -1.48 -25.65 -22.39
C PRO A 312 -1.68 -26.73 -23.47
N ASP A 313 -2.32 -26.38 -24.59
CA ASP A 313 -2.52 -27.23 -25.76
C ASP A 313 -2.66 -26.37 -27.04
N PRO A 314 -2.64 -26.96 -28.25
CA PRO A 314 -2.69 -26.19 -29.51
C PRO A 314 -3.99 -25.41 -29.77
N TRP A 315 -5.07 -25.70 -29.04
CA TRP A 315 -6.41 -25.16 -29.26
C TRP A 315 -6.82 -24.17 -28.19
N SER A 316 -5.97 -23.92 -27.20
CA SER A 316 -6.27 -22.97 -26.14
C SER A 316 -5.03 -22.17 -25.74
N GLY A 317 -5.26 -20.97 -25.24
CA GLY A 317 -4.18 -20.12 -24.77
C GLY A 317 -4.62 -19.10 -23.76
N VAL A 318 -3.63 -18.60 -23.04
CA VAL A 318 -3.78 -17.59 -22.00
C VAL A 318 -2.83 -16.45 -22.32
N ASN A 319 -3.36 -15.23 -22.32
CA ASN A 319 -2.57 -14.01 -22.41
C ASN A 319 -2.69 -13.25 -21.09
N ARG A 320 -1.55 -12.86 -20.54
CA ARG A 320 -1.46 -12.09 -19.30
C ARG A 320 -0.60 -10.86 -19.49
N SER A 321 -0.99 -9.79 -18.79
CA SER A 321 -0.22 -8.55 -18.70
C SER A 321 -0.19 -8.16 -17.23
N ALA A 322 1.00 -8.04 -16.67
CA ALA A 322 1.21 -7.70 -15.27
C ALA A 322 1.92 -6.35 -15.17
N PHE A 323 1.40 -5.46 -14.32
CA PHE A 323 1.90 -4.10 -14.13
C PHE A 323 2.06 -3.80 -12.64
N ILE A 324 3.19 -3.20 -12.29
CA ILE A 324 3.51 -2.72 -10.94
C ILE A 324 3.98 -1.28 -11.08
N ASN A 325 3.23 -0.35 -10.49
CA ASN A 325 3.57 1.06 -10.48
C ASN A 325 4.92 1.25 -9.76
N THR A 326 5.88 1.88 -10.44
CA THR A 326 7.26 2.02 -9.93
C THR A 326 7.38 2.98 -8.74
N LYS A 327 6.36 3.81 -8.49
CA LYS A 327 6.31 4.75 -7.38
C LYS A 327 5.43 4.26 -6.23
N THR A 328 4.20 3.84 -6.54
CA THR A 328 3.19 3.54 -5.51
C THR A 328 3.15 2.06 -5.12
N GLY A 329 3.73 1.18 -5.94
CA GLY A 329 3.60 -0.27 -5.81
C GLY A 329 2.22 -0.81 -6.17
N TYR A 330 1.29 0.03 -6.66
CA TYR A 330 -0.03 -0.39 -7.12
C TYR A 330 0.11 -1.42 -8.25
N ARG A 331 -0.66 -2.51 -8.18
CA ARG A 331 -0.51 -3.67 -9.07
C ARG A 331 -1.77 -3.91 -9.86
N VAL A 332 -1.62 -4.25 -11.14
CA VAL A 332 -2.72 -4.65 -12.03
C VAL A 332 -2.26 -5.83 -12.87
N LEU A 333 -2.98 -6.94 -12.78
CA LEU A 333 -2.84 -8.11 -13.64
C LEU A 333 -4.12 -8.24 -14.47
N THR A 334 -3.94 -8.44 -15.77
CA THR A 334 -5.01 -8.78 -16.69
C THR A 334 -4.77 -10.17 -17.25
N GLU A 335 -5.81 -10.98 -17.36
CA GLU A 335 -5.78 -12.29 -18.01
C GLU A 335 -6.91 -12.40 -19.01
N THR A 336 -6.63 -12.94 -20.19
CA THR A 336 -7.64 -13.41 -21.14
C THR A 336 -7.31 -14.84 -21.56
N ARG A 337 -8.34 -15.64 -21.78
CA ARG A 337 -8.25 -17.02 -22.24
C ARG A 337 -9.00 -17.14 -23.56
N TRP A 338 -8.50 -18.00 -24.43
CA TRP A 338 -9.19 -18.35 -25.67
C TRP A 338 -9.14 -19.86 -25.85
N SER A 339 -10.16 -20.38 -26.53
CA SER A 339 -10.24 -21.77 -26.98
C SER A 339 -10.94 -21.81 -28.35
N GLU A 340 -10.42 -22.57 -29.30
CA GLU A 340 -11.00 -22.80 -30.63
C GLU A 340 -11.98 -23.99 -30.67
#